data_AF-K9KE65-F1
#
_entry.id   AF-K9KE65-F1
#
_cell.length_a   1.000
_cell.length_b   1.000
_cell.length_c   1.000
_cell.angle_alpha   90.00
_cell.angle_beta   90.00
_cell.angle_gamma   90.00
#
_symmetry.space_group_name_H-M   'P 1'
#
loop_
_entity.id
_entity.type
_entity.pdbx_description
1 polymer ?
#
loop_
_entity_poly.entity_id
_entity_poly.type
_entity_poly.pdbx_seq_one_letter_code
_entity_poly.pdbx_strand_id
1 'polypeptide(L)'
;GMEQEYTLMGTDGHPFGWPSNGFPGPQGPYYCGVGADKAYGRDIVEAHYRACLYAGVKIAGTNAEVMPAQWEFQIGPCEGIDMGDHLWVARFILHRVCEDFGVIVTFDPKPIPGNWNGAGCHTNFSTKAMREECGLKYIEEAIEKLSKRHQYHIRAYDPKGGLDNARRLTGFHETSNINDFSAGVANRGASIRIPRTVGQEKKGYFEDRRPSANCDPFSVTEALIRTCLLNETGDEPFQYKN
;
A
#
# COMPACT_ATOMS: atom_id res chain seq x y z
N GLY A 1 -6.45 -7.13 2.34
CA GLY A 1 -6.93 -5.78 1.97
C GLY A 1 -5.70 -4.96 1.66
N MET A 2 -5.74 -4.12 0.63
CA MET A 2 -4.58 -3.33 0.20
C MET A 2 -4.93 -1.85 0.08
N GLU A 3 -4.04 -1.01 0.60
CA GLU A 3 -4.13 0.46 0.62
C GLU A 3 -3.27 0.99 -0.54
N GLN A 4 -3.87 1.27 -1.68
CA GLN A 4 -3.15 1.72 -2.87
C GLN A 4 -2.99 3.24 -2.84
N GLU A 5 -1.77 3.70 -2.52
CA GLU A 5 -1.39 5.09 -2.69
C GLU A 5 -0.94 5.36 -4.14
N TYR A 6 -1.20 6.58 -4.63
CA TYR A 6 -0.80 7.00 -5.97
C TYR A 6 -0.71 8.53 -6.07
N THR A 7 0.04 9.04 -7.04
CA THR A 7 0.13 10.49 -7.30
C THR A 7 -0.43 10.82 -8.68
N LEU A 8 -1.20 11.90 -8.76
CA LEU A 8 -1.67 12.48 -10.02
C LEU A 8 -0.61 13.43 -10.59
N MET A 9 -0.34 13.29 -11.88
CA MET A 9 0.67 14.04 -12.62
C MET A 9 0.03 14.69 -13.85
N GLY A 10 0.51 15.88 -14.21
CA GLY A 10 0.29 16.45 -15.53
C GLY A 10 1.06 15.67 -16.60
N THR A 11 0.72 15.90 -17.87
CA THR A 11 1.43 15.28 -19.01
C THR A 11 2.87 15.78 -19.17
N ASP A 12 3.22 16.87 -18.51
CA ASP A 12 4.59 17.41 -18.40
C ASP A 12 5.45 16.64 -17.37
N GLY A 13 4.85 15.68 -16.65
CA GLY A 13 5.53 14.92 -15.61
C GLY A 13 5.65 15.66 -14.28
N HIS A 14 4.99 16.80 -14.10
CA HIS A 14 4.91 17.52 -12.82
C HIS A 14 3.64 17.12 -12.05
N PRO A 15 3.62 17.08 -10.70
CA PRO A 15 2.41 16.72 -9.98
C PRO A 15 1.24 17.66 -10.28
N PHE A 16 0.05 17.10 -10.46
CA PHE A 16 -1.12 17.83 -10.92
C PHE A 16 -1.53 18.94 -9.93
N GLY A 17 -1.74 20.15 -10.43
CA GLY A 17 -2.12 21.31 -9.61
C GLY A 17 -0.97 21.95 -8.81
N TRP A 18 0.27 21.44 -8.93
CA TRP A 18 1.42 22.13 -8.36
C TRP A 18 1.78 23.39 -9.16
N PRO A 19 2.45 24.38 -8.54
CA PRO A 19 2.97 25.53 -9.27
C PRO A 19 3.93 25.10 -10.38
N SER A 20 3.81 25.70 -11.57
CA SER A 20 4.69 25.41 -12.70
C SER A 20 6.16 25.62 -12.33
N ASN A 21 7.00 24.61 -12.54
CA ASN A 21 8.41 24.60 -12.14
C ASN A 21 8.65 24.95 -10.66
N GLY A 22 7.68 24.67 -9.78
CA GLY A 22 7.72 25.03 -8.38
C GLY A 22 7.09 23.99 -7.47
N PHE A 23 7.09 24.32 -6.19
CA PHE A 23 6.55 23.49 -5.11
C PHE A 23 5.38 24.21 -4.43
N PRO A 24 4.35 23.48 -3.97
CA PRO A 24 3.36 24.03 -3.07
C PRO A 24 3.98 24.29 -1.69
N GLY A 25 3.16 24.75 -0.74
CA GLY A 25 3.57 24.84 0.66
C GLY A 25 4.01 23.47 1.23
N PRO A 26 4.70 23.46 2.39
CA PRO A 26 5.13 22.22 3.03
C PRO A 26 3.96 21.28 3.35
N GLN A 27 4.25 19.98 3.41
CA GLN A 27 3.28 18.95 3.81
C GLN A 27 2.68 19.23 5.20
N GLY A 28 1.43 18.84 5.40
CA GLY A 28 0.66 19.11 6.62
C GLY A 28 -0.83 19.34 6.35
N PRO A 29 -1.22 20.35 5.55
CA PRO A 29 -2.63 20.69 5.33
C PRO A 29 -3.35 19.80 4.31
N TYR A 30 -2.65 18.89 3.63
CA TYR A 30 -3.16 18.14 2.49
C TYR A 30 -3.84 16.83 2.87
N TYR A 31 -3.33 16.13 3.89
CA TYR A 31 -3.90 14.86 4.35
C TYR A 31 -5.37 15.04 4.77
N CYS A 32 -6.27 14.28 4.13
CA CYS A 32 -7.72 14.41 4.30
C CYS A 32 -8.24 15.86 4.14
N GLY A 33 -7.53 16.70 3.38
CA GLY A 33 -7.84 18.10 3.19
C GLY A 33 -9.10 18.35 2.34
N VAL A 34 -9.69 19.53 2.51
CA VAL A 34 -10.83 20.02 1.73
C VAL A 34 -10.60 21.49 1.35
N GLY A 35 -11.10 21.87 0.17
CA GLY A 35 -10.88 23.20 -0.42
C GLY A 35 -9.89 23.17 -1.57
N ALA A 36 -9.99 24.17 -2.45
CA ALA A 36 -9.25 24.26 -3.70
C ALA A 36 -7.73 24.32 -3.51
N ASP A 37 -7.27 24.85 -2.38
CA ASP A 37 -5.85 25.00 -2.02
C ASP A 37 -5.29 23.82 -1.21
N LYS A 38 -6.09 22.75 -1.02
CA LYS A 38 -5.69 21.54 -0.28
C LYS A 38 -5.79 20.27 -1.11
N ALA A 39 -6.89 20.08 -1.85
CA ALA A 39 -7.22 18.80 -2.47
C ALA A 39 -7.24 18.89 -4.00
N TYR A 40 -6.16 18.46 -4.64
CA TYR A 40 -6.00 18.56 -6.10
C TYR A 40 -6.44 17.27 -6.79
N GLY A 41 -7.39 17.37 -7.74
CA GLY A 41 -7.83 16.23 -8.55
C GLY A 41 -8.90 15.34 -7.91
N ARG A 42 -9.72 15.87 -6.97
CA ARG A 42 -10.80 15.11 -6.33
C ARG A 42 -11.80 14.50 -7.32
N ASP A 43 -12.05 15.14 -8.45
CA ASP A 43 -12.99 14.64 -9.47
C ASP A 43 -12.61 13.23 -9.97
N ILE A 44 -11.32 12.96 -10.13
CA ILE A 44 -10.79 11.64 -10.52
C ILE A 44 -11.08 10.61 -9.44
N VAL A 45 -10.91 10.98 -8.17
CA VAL A 45 -11.12 10.10 -7.00
C VAL A 45 -12.60 9.74 -6.90
N GLU A 46 -13.49 10.71 -7.01
CA GLU A 46 -14.94 10.50 -6.96
C GLU A 46 -15.44 9.66 -8.14
N ALA A 47 -14.95 9.94 -9.35
CA ALA A 47 -15.27 9.16 -10.54
C ALA A 47 -14.75 7.72 -10.44
N HIS A 48 -13.50 7.53 -10.03
CA HIS A 48 -12.89 6.22 -9.80
C HIS A 48 -13.65 5.41 -8.75
N TYR A 49 -14.03 6.05 -7.64
CA TYR A 49 -14.80 5.39 -6.57
C TYR A 49 -16.12 4.84 -7.13
N ARG A 50 -16.90 5.68 -7.82
CA ARG A 50 -18.18 5.27 -8.41
C ARG A 50 -18.02 4.21 -9.49
N ALA A 51 -16.98 4.31 -10.32
CA ALA A 51 -16.67 3.32 -11.34
C ALA A 51 -16.32 1.96 -10.72
N CYS A 52 -15.53 1.94 -9.64
CA CYS A 52 -15.22 0.71 -8.89
C CYS A 52 -16.47 0.08 -8.30
N LEU A 53 -17.33 0.87 -7.63
CA LEU A 53 -18.60 0.38 -7.09
C LEU A 53 -19.49 -0.21 -8.18
N TYR A 54 -19.63 0.48 -9.32
CA TYR A 54 -20.44 0.01 -10.44
C TYR A 54 -19.91 -1.29 -11.05
N ALA A 55 -18.58 -1.40 -11.19
CA ALA A 55 -17.92 -2.59 -11.71
C ALA A 55 -17.94 -3.79 -10.76
N GLY A 56 -18.40 -3.61 -9.52
CA GLY A 56 -18.37 -4.66 -8.49
C GLY A 56 -17.00 -4.88 -7.87
N VAL A 57 -16.08 -3.92 -8.01
CA VAL A 57 -14.80 -3.93 -7.29
C VAL A 57 -15.04 -3.70 -5.81
N LYS A 58 -14.39 -4.48 -4.95
CA LYS A 58 -14.47 -4.35 -3.47
C LYS A 58 -13.68 -3.13 -2.97
N ILE A 59 -14.02 -1.94 -3.44
CA ILE A 59 -13.46 -0.69 -2.91
C ILE A 59 -14.05 -0.42 -1.52
N ALA A 60 -13.17 -0.17 -0.54
CA ALA A 60 -13.51 -0.03 0.87
C ALA A 60 -13.54 1.43 1.34
N GLY A 61 -12.79 2.30 0.66
CA GLY A 61 -12.61 3.68 1.06
C GLY A 61 -11.58 4.41 0.20
N THR A 62 -11.43 5.70 0.47
CA THR A 62 -10.46 6.60 -0.16
C THR A 62 -10.11 7.75 0.77
N ASN A 63 -8.91 8.31 0.64
CA ASN A 63 -8.52 9.56 1.29
C ASN A 63 -7.53 10.37 0.44
N ALA A 64 -7.48 11.69 0.68
CA ALA A 64 -6.35 12.50 0.23
C ALA A 64 -5.14 12.16 1.10
N GLU A 65 -3.99 11.95 0.47
CA GLU A 65 -2.77 11.58 1.16
C GLU A 65 -1.94 12.80 1.59
N VAL A 66 -0.82 12.56 2.27
CA VAL A 66 0.02 13.62 2.87
C VAL A 66 0.63 14.56 1.83
N MET A 67 1.05 14.05 0.67
CA MET A 67 1.59 14.85 -0.43
C MET A 67 0.43 15.46 -1.25
N PRO A 68 0.46 16.75 -1.61
CA PRO A 68 -0.57 17.34 -2.46
C PRO A 68 -0.59 16.67 -3.84
N ALA A 69 -1.79 16.36 -4.34
CA ALA A 69 -2.05 15.52 -5.52
C ALA A 69 -1.79 14.01 -5.32
N GLN A 70 -1.38 13.57 -4.13
CA GLN A 70 -1.34 12.17 -3.74
C GLN A 70 -2.67 11.76 -3.10
N TRP A 71 -3.11 10.55 -3.41
CA TRP A 71 -4.38 9.99 -2.98
C TRP A 71 -4.21 8.50 -2.66
N GLU A 72 -5.18 7.96 -1.94
CA GLU A 72 -5.26 6.54 -1.63
C GLU A 72 -6.67 6.00 -1.90
N PHE A 73 -6.74 4.76 -2.36
CA PHE A 73 -7.95 3.94 -2.32
C PHE A 73 -7.66 2.59 -1.67
N GLN A 74 -8.61 2.07 -0.90
CA GLN A 74 -8.47 0.77 -0.24
C GLN A 74 -9.30 -0.29 -0.94
N ILE A 75 -8.72 -1.46 -1.19
CA ILE A 75 -9.41 -2.62 -1.76
C ILE A 75 -9.50 -3.75 -0.72
N GLY A 76 -10.71 -4.25 -0.49
CA GLY A 76 -11.01 -5.45 0.30
C GLY A 76 -12.00 -5.22 1.44
N PRO A 77 -12.11 -6.19 2.37
CA PRO A 77 -11.38 -7.47 2.41
C PRO A 77 -11.66 -8.37 1.18
N CYS A 78 -10.63 -9.00 0.64
CA CYS A 78 -10.72 -9.99 -0.45
C CYS A 78 -10.11 -11.32 0.02
N GLU A 79 -10.67 -12.45 -0.43
CA GLU A 79 -10.20 -13.78 -0.05
C GLU A 79 -9.28 -14.37 -1.13
N GLY A 80 -8.05 -14.71 -0.75
CA GLY A 80 -7.11 -15.38 -1.64
C GLY A 80 -6.83 -14.57 -2.92
N ILE A 81 -7.03 -15.22 -4.07
CA ILE A 81 -6.69 -14.69 -5.40
C ILE A 81 -7.48 -13.43 -5.76
N ASP A 82 -8.70 -13.28 -5.22
CA ASP A 82 -9.57 -12.11 -5.42
C ASP A 82 -8.84 -10.79 -5.13
N MET A 83 -7.88 -10.78 -4.20
CA MET A 83 -7.16 -9.56 -3.83
C MET A 83 -6.36 -9.00 -5.01
N GLY A 84 -5.68 -9.87 -5.77
CA GLY A 84 -4.94 -9.45 -6.95
C GLY A 84 -5.86 -9.00 -8.07
N ASP A 85 -6.92 -9.78 -8.33
CA ASP A 85 -7.91 -9.49 -9.35
C ASP A 85 -8.57 -8.11 -9.13
N HIS A 86 -9.07 -7.87 -7.91
CA HIS A 86 -9.72 -6.60 -7.59
C HIS A 86 -8.75 -5.41 -7.65
N LEU A 87 -7.52 -5.54 -7.14
CA LEU A 87 -6.58 -4.41 -7.15
C LEU A 87 -6.12 -4.08 -8.58
N TRP A 88 -5.81 -5.08 -9.41
CA TRP A 88 -5.41 -4.84 -10.79
C TRP A 88 -6.53 -4.20 -11.61
N VAL A 89 -7.77 -4.66 -11.46
CA VAL A 89 -8.93 -4.02 -12.12
C VAL A 89 -9.15 -2.61 -11.58
N ALA A 90 -9.01 -2.37 -10.28
CA ALA A 90 -9.12 -1.03 -9.70
C ALA A 90 -8.06 -0.06 -10.27
N ARG A 91 -6.81 -0.52 -10.43
CA ARG A 91 -5.73 0.24 -11.08
C ARG A 91 -6.04 0.53 -12.55
N PHE A 92 -6.57 -0.44 -13.29
CA PHE A 92 -6.99 -0.25 -14.68
C PHE A 92 -8.10 0.82 -14.79
N ILE A 93 -9.12 0.74 -13.95
CA ILE A 93 -10.20 1.74 -13.91
C ILE A 93 -9.61 3.12 -13.59
N LEU A 94 -8.65 3.22 -12.66
CA LEU A 94 -8.01 4.50 -12.32
C LEU A 94 -7.27 5.08 -13.53
N HIS A 95 -6.49 4.29 -14.26
CA HIS A 95 -5.85 4.73 -15.49
C HIS A 95 -6.86 5.20 -16.53
N ARG A 96 -7.95 4.46 -16.74
CA ARG A 96 -9.02 4.82 -17.69
C ARG A 96 -9.72 6.12 -17.32
N VAL A 97 -10.03 6.31 -16.04
CA VAL A 97 -10.62 7.58 -15.54
C VAL A 97 -9.62 8.72 -15.72
N CYS A 98 -8.36 8.55 -15.32
CA CYS A 98 -7.32 9.57 -15.51
C CYS A 98 -7.14 9.97 -16.98
N GLU A 99 -7.23 9.01 -17.91
CA GLU A 99 -7.15 9.28 -19.36
C GLU A 99 -8.29 10.20 -19.82
N ASP A 100 -9.53 9.96 -19.37
CA ASP A 100 -10.68 10.81 -19.70
C ASP A 100 -10.52 12.25 -19.15
N PHE A 101 -9.82 12.41 -18.02
CA PHE A 101 -9.48 13.72 -17.43
C PHE A 101 -8.18 14.34 -17.96
N GLY A 102 -7.44 13.65 -18.83
CA GLY A 102 -6.19 14.15 -19.40
C GLY A 102 -5.03 14.26 -18.39
N VAL A 103 -5.04 13.43 -17.34
CA VAL A 103 -3.96 13.37 -16.33
C VAL A 103 -3.31 12.00 -16.32
N ILE A 104 -2.13 11.90 -15.72
CA ILE A 104 -1.40 10.66 -15.53
C ILE A 104 -1.52 10.25 -14.06
N VAL A 105 -1.70 8.96 -13.80
CA VAL A 105 -1.48 8.38 -12.47
C VAL A 105 -0.15 7.65 -12.46
N THR A 106 0.64 7.86 -11.41
CA THR A 106 1.86 7.11 -11.15
C THR A 106 1.75 6.31 -9.84
N PHE A 107 2.21 5.06 -9.90
CA PHE A 107 2.41 4.19 -8.74
C PHE A 107 3.88 4.13 -8.33
N ASP A 108 4.73 5.02 -8.85
CA ASP A 108 6.12 5.10 -8.43
C ASP A 108 6.21 5.34 -6.91
N PRO A 109 7.02 4.58 -6.15
CA PRO A 109 7.04 4.67 -4.69
C PRO A 109 7.66 5.96 -4.15
N LYS A 110 8.35 6.74 -4.99
CA LYS A 110 8.94 8.02 -4.61
C LYS A 110 8.93 8.97 -5.81
N PRO A 111 7.75 9.50 -6.17
CA PRO A 111 7.57 10.27 -7.40
C PRO A 111 8.34 11.59 -7.36
N ILE A 112 8.44 12.22 -6.18
CA ILE A 112 9.20 13.45 -5.95
C ILE A 112 10.29 13.18 -4.90
N PRO A 113 11.57 13.45 -5.21
CA PRO A 113 12.66 13.33 -4.25
C PRO A 113 12.54 14.31 -3.06
N GLY A 114 13.23 14.01 -1.96
CA GLY A 114 13.31 14.89 -0.80
C GLY A 114 12.14 14.76 0.18
N ASN A 115 11.76 15.89 0.78
CA ASN A 115 10.80 15.99 1.89
C ASN A 115 9.33 15.95 1.44
N TRP A 116 9.03 14.99 0.58
CA TRP A 116 7.68 14.66 0.11
C TRP A 116 7.41 13.18 0.41
N ASN A 117 6.20 12.82 0.78
CA ASN A 117 5.87 11.43 1.07
C ASN A 117 6.12 10.54 -0.15
N GLY A 118 6.50 9.30 0.10
CA GLY A 118 6.44 8.26 -0.94
C GLY A 118 5.06 7.63 -1.01
N ALA A 119 4.88 6.72 -1.96
CA ALA A 119 3.65 5.97 -2.17
C ALA A 119 3.85 4.48 -1.82
N GLY A 120 3.04 3.96 -0.90
CA GLY A 120 3.01 2.56 -0.47
C GLY A 120 1.84 1.75 -1.03
N CYS A 121 1.88 0.44 -0.78
CA CYS A 121 0.73 -0.44 -0.94
C CYS A 121 0.51 -1.28 0.33
N HIS A 122 0.14 -0.64 1.46
CA HIS A 122 0.07 -1.37 2.73
C HIS A 122 -0.91 -2.54 2.62
N THR A 123 -0.50 -3.69 3.15
CA THR A 123 -1.23 -4.95 2.98
C THR A 123 -1.71 -5.49 4.32
N ASN A 124 -3.02 -5.43 4.52
CA ASN A 124 -3.73 -5.97 5.67
C ASN A 124 -4.01 -7.47 5.46
N PHE A 125 -3.51 -8.32 6.37
CA PHE A 125 -3.58 -9.78 6.26
C PHE A 125 -4.14 -10.44 7.52
N SER A 126 -5.06 -11.40 7.32
CA SER A 126 -5.56 -12.28 8.39
C SER A 126 -5.95 -13.66 7.87
N THR A 127 -5.80 -14.67 8.70
CA THR A 127 -6.45 -15.98 8.53
C THR A 127 -7.68 -16.11 9.41
N LYS A 128 -8.45 -17.20 9.24
CA LYS A 128 -9.57 -17.52 10.14
C LYS A 128 -9.11 -17.56 11.61
N ALA A 129 -7.99 -18.22 11.89
CA ALA A 129 -7.43 -18.32 13.24
C ALA A 129 -7.03 -16.96 13.83
N MET A 130 -6.54 -16.03 13.00
CA MET A 130 -6.22 -14.66 13.45
C MET A 130 -7.47 -13.84 13.79
N ARG A 131 -8.60 -14.10 13.12
CA ARG A 131 -9.86 -13.36 13.31
C ARG A 131 -10.69 -13.87 14.48
N GLU A 132 -10.49 -15.12 14.91
CA GLU A 132 -11.17 -15.73 16.04
C GLU A 132 -10.60 -15.23 17.39
N GLU A 133 -11.29 -15.55 18.49
CA GLU A 133 -10.84 -15.19 19.85
C GLU A 133 -9.42 -15.68 20.13
N CYS A 134 -8.64 -14.87 20.84
CA CYS A 134 -7.20 -15.10 21.08
C CYS A 134 -6.34 -15.18 19.79
N GLY A 135 -6.86 -14.69 18.66
CA GLY A 135 -6.19 -14.72 17.36
C GLY A 135 -4.88 -13.92 17.28
N LEU A 136 -4.63 -13.00 18.21
CA LEU A 136 -3.37 -12.24 18.32
C LEU A 136 -2.15 -13.15 18.41
N LYS A 137 -2.27 -14.32 19.05
CA LYS A 137 -1.20 -15.31 19.10
C LYS A 137 -0.73 -15.71 17.69
N TYR A 138 -1.67 -16.01 16.80
CA TYR A 138 -1.35 -16.40 15.41
C TYR A 138 -0.81 -15.23 14.59
N ILE A 139 -1.20 -13.99 14.92
CA ILE A 139 -0.62 -12.78 14.34
C ILE A 139 0.86 -12.68 14.72
N GLU A 140 1.19 -12.80 16.01
CA GLU A 140 2.57 -12.76 16.51
C GLU A 140 3.43 -13.89 15.91
N GLU A 141 2.88 -15.12 15.81
CA GLU A 141 3.55 -16.24 15.15
C GLU A 141 3.85 -15.97 13.67
N ALA A 142 2.93 -15.33 12.92
CA ALA A 142 3.16 -14.98 11.53
C ALA A 142 4.23 -13.88 11.40
N ILE A 143 4.19 -12.86 12.26
CA ILE A 143 5.18 -11.78 12.29
C ILE A 143 6.58 -12.31 12.59
N GLU A 144 6.71 -13.30 13.48
CA GLU A 144 7.98 -13.95 13.79
C GLU A 144 8.54 -14.79 12.64
N LYS A 145 7.69 -15.29 11.72
CA LYS A 145 8.15 -15.90 10.47
C LYS A 145 8.60 -14.83 9.47
N LEU A 146 7.85 -13.73 9.37
CA LEU A 146 8.19 -12.60 8.50
C LEU A 146 9.54 -11.95 8.87
N SER A 147 9.87 -11.87 10.17
CA SER A 147 11.12 -11.30 10.66
C SER A 147 12.35 -12.02 10.10
N LYS A 148 12.24 -13.34 9.88
CA LYS A 148 13.31 -14.20 9.34
C LYS A 148 13.43 -14.18 7.83
N ARG A 149 12.48 -13.54 7.13
CA ARG A 149 12.41 -13.50 5.66
C ARG A 149 12.33 -12.09 5.08
N HIS A 150 12.78 -11.08 5.82
CA HIS A 150 12.65 -9.69 5.39
C HIS A 150 13.16 -9.44 3.95
N GLN A 151 14.37 -9.90 3.63
CA GLN A 151 14.98 -9.71 2.30
C GLN A 151 14.21 -10.40 1.17
N TYR A 152 13.69 -11.61 1.41
CA TYR A 152 12.83 -12.30 0.45
C TYR A 152 11.56 -11.48 0.15
N HIS A 153 10.93 -10.92 1.19
CA HIS A 153 9.76 -10.08 1.01
C HIS A 153 10.08 -8.78 0.29
N ILE A 154 11.20 -8.10 0.60
CA ILE A 154 11.61 -6.89 -0.14
C ILE A 154 11.76 -7.17 -1.64
N ARG A 155 12.35 -8.31 -2.02
CA ARG A 155 12.45 -8.71 -3.44
C ARG A 155 11.10 -8.93 -4.11
N ALA A 156 10.11 -9.41 -3.37
CA ALA A 156 8.76 -9.65 -3.88
C ALA A 156 7.87 -8.38 -3.93
N TYR A 157 8.32 -7.29 -3.29
CA TYR A 157 7.48 -6.13 -2.95
C TYR A 157 7.61 -4.93 -3.90
N ASP A 158 8.41 -5.06 -4.96
CA ASP A 158 8.34 -4.24 -6.16
C ASP A 158 8.86 -5.01 -7.39
N PRO A 159 8.50 -4.62 -8.62
CA PRO A 159 8.90 -5.34 -9.84
C PRO A 159 10.40 -5.35 -10.13
N LYS A 160 11.21 -4.57 -9.41
CA LYS A 160 12.67 -4.48 -9.57
C LYS A 160 13.43 -5.05 -8.38
N GLY A 161 12.81 -5.95 -7.62
CA GLY A 161 13.50 -6.72 -6.59
C GLY A 161 13.97 -5.90 -5.40
N GLY A 162 13.34 -4.77 -5.09
CA GLY A 162 13.70 -3.89 -3.96
C GLY A 162 14.28 -2.54 -4.40
N LEU A 163 14.70 -2.40 -5.66
CA LEU A 163 15.41 -1.21 -6.15
C LEU A 163 14.51 0.03 -6.18
N ASP A 164 13.24 -0.12 -6.53
CA ASP A 164 12.31 1.02 -6.51
C ASP A 164 11.98 1.42 -5.08
N ASN A 165 11.70 0.44 -4.22
CA ASN A 165 11.28 0.67 -2.84
C ASN A 165 12.41 1.25 -1.96
N ALA A 166 13.68 1.06 -2.34
CA ALA A 166 14.83 1.69 -1.67
C ALA A 166 14.76 3.22 -1.63
N ARG A 167 14.09 3.85 -2.59
CA ARG A 167 13.87 5.30 -2.61
C ARG A 167 12.81 5.77 -1.60
N ARG A 168 11.95 4.85 -1.14
CA ARG A 168 10.83 5.11 -0.23
C ARG A 168 11.15 4.72 1.22
N LEU A 169 11.59 3.49 1.44
CA LEU A 169 11.84 2.89 2.75
C LEU A 169 13.17 3.36 3.35
N THR A 170 13.15 4.57 3.89
CA THR A 170 14.36 5.27 4.39
C THR A 170 14.41 5.39 5.91
N GLY A 171 13.32 5.08 6.62
CA GLY A 171 13.16 5.38 8.05
C GLY A 171 12.57 6.76 8.33
N PHE A 172 12.49 7.63 7.31
CA PHE A 172 11.86 8.95 7.40
C PHE A 172 10.44 8.91 6.81
N HIS A 173 9.65 9.96 7.05
CA HIS A 173 8.28 10.11 6.51
C HIS A 173 7.35 8.92 6.81
N GLU A 174 7.35 8.44 8.07
CA GLU A 174 6.48 7.34 8.52
C GLU A 174 6.70 6.00 7.78
N THR A 175 7.92 5.76 7.30
CA THR A 175 8.36 4.48 6.69
C THR A 175 9.41 3.78 7.56
N SER A 176 9.51 2.46 7.43
CA SER A 176 10.66 1.71 7.98
C SER A 176 11.91 1.88 7.10
N ASN A 177 13.09 1.53 7.61
CA ASN A 177 14.26 1.35 6.76
C ASN A 177 14.13 0.06 5.93
N ILE A 178 14.65 0.04 4.70
CA ILE A 178 14.59 -1.13 3.81
C ILE A 178 15.45 -2.31 4.28
N ASN A 179 16.44 -2.06 5.16
CA ASN A 179 17.36 -3.11 5.61
C ASN A 179 16.89 -3.80 6.90
N ASP A 180 16.10 -3.11 7.71
CA ASP A 180 15.77 -3.52 9.06
C ASP A 180 14.29 -3.92 9.18
N PHE A 181 14.04 -5.13 9.68
CA PHE A 181 12.70 -5.55 10.05
C PHE A 181 12.32 -5.03 11.43
N SER A 182 11.11 -4.50 11.56
CA SER A 182 10.53 -4.10 12.84
C SER A 182 9.03 -4.34 12.88
N ALA A 183 8.50 -4.61 14.08
CA ALA A 183 7.07 -4.76 14.30
C ALA A 183 6.65 -4.04 15.58
N GLY A 184 5.42 -3.51 15.62
CA GLY A 184 4.90 -2.88 16.83
C GLY A 184 3.41 -2.52 16.78
N VAL A 185 2.81 -2.42 17.97
CA VAL A 185 1.42 -1.99 18.11
C VAL A 185 1.31 -0.50 17.80
N ALA A 186 0.45 -0.15 16.85
CA ALA A 186 0.21 1.22 16.37
C ALA A 186 1.47 1.99 15.95
N ASN A 187 2.58 1.29 15.65
CA ASN A 187 3.82 1.93 15.25
C ASN A 187 3.82 2.19 13.74
N ARG A 188 3.72 3.47 13.35
CA ARG A 188 3.80 3.86 11.94
C ARG A 188 5.23 3.74 11.37
N GLY A 189 6.28 3.85 12.17
CA GLY A 189 7.65 3.67 11.67
C GLY A 189 8.06 2.21 11.44
N ALA A 190 7.22 1.24 11.81
CA ALA A 190 7.57 -0.18 11.74
C ALA A 190 7.31 -0.80 10.37
N SER A 191 8.03 -1.88 10.06
CA SER A 191 7.75 -2.69 8.87
C SER A 191 6.38 -3.35 8.93
N ILE A 192 6.04 -3.91 10.10
CA ILE A 192 4.73 -4.49 10.39
C ILE A 192 4.05 -3.71 11.50
N ARG A 193 2.81 -3.30 11.28
CA ARG A 193 1.98 -2.64 12.29
C ARG A 193 0.86 -3.57 12.74
N ILE A 194 0.71 -3.73 14.05
CA ILE A 194 -0.50 -4.31 14.63
C ILE A 194 -1.43 -3.15 14.99
N PRO A 195 -2.65 -3.05 14.43
CA PRO A 195 -3.58 -1.97 14.79
C PRO A 195 -3.84 -1.93 16.30
N ARG A 196 -4.03 -0.72 16.86
CA ARG A 196 -4.25 -0.54 18.30
C ARG A 196 -5.44 -1.37 18.80
N THR A 197 -6.55 -1.35 18.05
CA THR A 197 -7.77 -2.09 18.35
C THR A 197 -7.55 -3.60 18.32
N VAL A 198 -6.77 -4.12 17.35
CA VAL A 198 -6.37 -5.53 17.30
C VAL A 198 -5.57 -5.94 18.54
N GLY A 199 -4.64 -5.09 19.00
CA GLY A 199 -3.90 -5.34 20.24
C GLY A 199 -4.78 -5.34 21.50
N GLN A 200 -5.85 -4.54 21.52
CA GLN A 200 -6.80 -4.48 22.63
C GLN A 200 -7.77 -5.67 22.63
N GLU A 201 -8.34 -5.99 21.48
CA GLU A 201 -9.32 -7.07 21.28
C GLU A 201 -8.66 -8.45 21.18
N LYS A 202 -7.33 -8.49 21.01
CA LYS A 202 -6.52 -9.71 20.88
C LYS A 202 -6.94 -10.63 19.73
N LYS A 203 -7.49 -10.05 18.66
CA LYS A 203 -7.88 -10.73 17.41
C LYS A 203 -7.96 -9.72 16.26
N GLY A 204 -7.88 -10.20 15.02
CA GLY A 204 -8.04 -9.40 13.81
C GLY A 204 -7.00 -9.69 12.74
N TYR A 205 -6.19 -8.68 12.41
CA TYR A 205 -5.22 -8.68 11.31
C TYR A 205 -3.96 -7.88 11.67
N PHE A 206 -2.89 -8.06 10.90
CA PHE A 206 -1.75 -7.14 10.91
C PHE A 206 -1.61 -6.45 9.55
N GLU A 207 -0.85 -5.37 9.52
CA GLU A 207 -0.57 -4.57 8.34
C GLU A 207 0.92 -4.65 7.99
N ASP A 208 1.23 -5.15 6.80
CA ASP A 208 2.57 -5.07 6.22
C ASP A 208 2.72 -3.75 5.45
N ARG A 209 3.60 -2.87 5.94
CA ARG A 209 3.79 -1.51 5.40
C ARG A 209 4.91 -1.43 4.36
N ARG A 210 5.59 -2.56 4.11
CA ARG A 210 6.74 -2.63 3.22
C ARG A 210 6.41 -2.64 1.72
N PRO A 211 5.27 -3.14 1.22
CA PRO A 211 5.03 -3.16 -0.23
C PRO A 211 5.06 -1.76 -0.85
N SER A 212 5.70 -1.66 -2.01
CA SER A 212 5.74 -0.45 -2.83
C SER A 212 4.37 -0.20 -3.48
N ALA A 213 4.00 1.06 -3.77
CA ALA A 213 2.79 1.37 -4.52
C ALA A 213 2.70 0.64 -5.88
N ASN A 214 3.84 0.37 -6.54
CA ASN A 214 3.90 -0.35 -7.82
C ASN A 214 4.02 -1.88 -7.69
N CYS A 215 3.85 -2.46 -6.50
CA CYS A 215 3.97 -3.90 -6.32
C CYS A 215 2.92 -4.66 -7.15
N ASP A 216 3.26 -5.88 -7.58
CA ASP A 216 2.25 -6.82 -8.04
C ASP A 216 1.53 -7.44 -6.83
N PRO A 217 0.21 -7.23 -6.65
CA PRO A 217 -0.52 -7.84 -5.55
C PRO A 217 -0.49 -9.37 -5.53
N PHE A 218 -0.33 -10.03 -6.68
CA PHE A 218 -0.16 -11.48 -6.72
C PHE A 218 1.14 -11.90 -6.03
N SER A 219 2.25 -11.23 -6.35
CA SER A 219 3.57 -11.46 -5.72
C SER A 219 3.51 -11.22 -4.21
N VAL A 220 2.92 -10.11 -3.77
CA VAL A 220 2.82 -9.75 -2.34
C VAL A 220 1.98 -10.78 -1.56
N THR A 221 0.80 -11.12 -2.08
CA THR A 221 -0.10 -12.06 -1.40
C THR A 221 0.48 -13.47 -1.36
N GLU A 222 1.09 -13.94 -2.46
CA GLU A 222 1.79 -15.22 -2.49
C GLU A 222 2.93 -15.28 -1.46
N ALA A 223 3.80 -14.26 -1.42
CA ALA A 223 4.91 -14.21 -0.47
C ALA A 223 4.44 -14.26 0.99
N LEU A 224 3.34 -13.57 1.32
CA LEU A 224 2.72 -13.63 2.66
C LEU A 224 2.23 -15.05 2.97
N ILE A 225 1.56 -15.72 2.04
CA ILE A 225 1.06 -17.09 2.23
C ILE A 225 2.21 -18.07 2.45
N ARG A 226 3.23 -18.03 1.59
CA ARG A 226 4.40 -18.92 1.67
C ARG A 226 5.12 -18.82 3.01
N THR A 227 5.37 -17.60 3.48
CA THR A 227 6.06 -17.38 4.76
C THR A 227 5.17 -17.67 5.96
N CYS A 228 3.95 -17.13 5.99
CA CYS A 228 3.11 -17.17 7.20
C CYS A 228 2.43 -18.53 7.39
N LEU A 229 2.04 -19.19 6.30
CA LEU A 229 1.18 -20.39 6.34
C LEU A 229 1.89 -21.67 5.91
N LEU A 230 2.75 -21.60 4.89
CA LEU A 230 3.50 -22.76 4.40
C LEU A 230 4.83 -22.97 5.12
N ASN A 231 5.23 -22.02 5.99
CA ASN A 231 6.46 -22.05 6.78
C ASN A 231 7.73 -22.18 5.93
N GLU A 232 7.70 -21.70 4.69
CA GLU A 232 8.87 -21.76 3.82
C GLU A 232 10.00 -20.92 4.43
N THR A 233 11.25 -21.37 4.28
CA THR A 233 12.48 -20.60 4.59
C THR A 233 13.42 -20.57 3.38
N GLY A 234 14.46 -19.74 3.42
CA GLY A 234 15.41 -19.59 2.31
C GLY A 234 15.05 -18.47 1.34
N ASP A 235 15.81 -18.38 0.25
CA ASP A 235 15.75 -17.23 -0.67
C ASP A 235 14.82 -17.39 -1.87
N GLU A 236 14.43 -18.63 -2.18
CA GLU A 236 13.63 -19.01 -3.35
C GLU A 236 12.31 -19.67 -2.92
N PRO A 237 11.23 -19.57 -3.72
CA PRO A 237 9.97 -20.23 -3.45
C PRO A 237 10.08 -21.75 -3.66
N PHE A 238 9.49 -22.53 -2.76
CA PHE A 238 9.39 -23.98 -2.97
C PHE A 238 8.44 -24.32 -4.13
N GLN A 239 8.81 -25.33 -4.92
CA GLN A 239 7.93 -25.91 -5.93
C GLN A 239 7.06 -26.99 -5.31
N TYR A 240 5.75 -26.92 -5.57
CA TYR A 240 4.78 -27.92 -5.15
C TYR A 240 4.34 -28.78 -6.34
N LYS A 241 3.72 -29.92 -6.06
CA LYS A 241 3.11 -30.74 -7.12
C LYS A 241 1.75 -30.16 -7.50
N ASN A 242 1.45 -30.20 -8.81
CA ASN A 242 0.10 -29.95 -9.34
C ASN A 242 -0.87 -31.07 -8.93
#